data_AF-A0A431MZH8-F1
#
_entry.id   AF-A0A431MZH8-F1
#
_cell.length_a   1.000
_cell.length_b   1.000
_cell.length_c   1.000
_cell.angle_alpha   90.00
_cell.angle_beta   90.00
_cell.angle_gamma   90.00
#
_symmetry.space_group_name_H-M   'P 1'
#
loop_
_entity.id
_entity.type
_entity.pdbx_description
1 polymer ?
#
loop_
_entity_poly.entity_id
_entity_poly.type
_entity_poly.pdbx_seq_one_letter_code
_entity_poly.pdbx_strand_id
1 'polypeptide(L)'
;MRRILITTIAAGLAISPALAASPNVASAIKTFQGMSGDNAKMKTFCEMTKVMSQAGEKEDKAADAKIDTLLKSLGSDFEKAWAAGDDIAENSPDAKEYHGAMDDLMKKCGA
;
A
#
# COMPACT_ATOMS: atom_id res chain seq x y z
N MET A 1 2.77 -22.37 -58.50
CA MET A 1 3.45 -21.09 -58.77
C MET A 1 3.06 -20.07 -57.71
N ARG A 2 4.07 -19.40 -57.13
CA ARG A 2 4.02 -18.28 -56.18
C ARG A 2 2.86 -17.29 -56.41
N ARG A 3 2.25 -16.83 -55.31
CA ARG A 3 2.21 -15.40 -54.92
C ARG A 3 1.77 -15.26 -53.47
N ILE A 4 2.74 -14.87 -52.66
CA ILE A 4 2.64 -14.39 -51.28
C ILE A 4 1.99 -13.01 -51.33
N LEU A 5 1.01 -12.71 -50.47
CA LEU A 5 0.85 -11.38 -49.88
C LEU A 5 0.31 -11.52 -48.45
N ILE A 6 1.24 -11.27 -47.53
CA ILE A 6 1.04 -11.15 -46.08
C ILE A 6 0.41 -9.76 -45.85
N THR A 7 -0.81 -9.71 -45.33
CA THR A 7 -1.38 -8.49 -44.76
C THR A 7 -1.26 -8.58 -43.25
N THR A 8 -0.18 -8.00 -42.74
CA THR A 8 0.12 -7.79 -41.33
C THR A 8 -0.92 -6.84 -40.73
N ILE A 9 -1.91 -7.38 -40.03
CA ILE A 9 -2.68 -6.65 -39.03
C ILE A 9 -2.41 -7.33 -37.70
N ALA A 10 -1.33 -6.91 -37.06
CA ALA A 10 -1.16 -7.07 -35.62
C ALA A 10 -1.07 -5.65 -35.07
N ALA A 11 -2.23 -5.02 -34.89
CA ALA A 11 -2.37 -3.96 -33.92
C ALA A 11 -2.05 -4.61 -32.57
N GLY A 12 -0.79 -4.52 -32.16
CA GLY A 12 -0.35 -4.88 -30.83
C GLY A 12 -1.07 -3.96 -29.87
N LEU A 13 -2.23 -4.41 -29.38
CA LEU A 13 -2.74 -3.97 -28.09
C LEU A 13 -1.54 -4.12 -27.15
N ALA A 14 -1.05 -2.99 -26.66
CA ALA A 14 -0.24 -2.96 -25.47
C ALA A 14 -1.13 -3.52 -24.36
N ILE A 15 -1.18 -4.84 -24.26
CA ILE A 15 -1.45 -5.54 -23.03
C ILE A 15 -0.19 -5.25 -22.22
N SER A 16 -0.11 -4.04 -21.68
CA SER A 16 0.65 -3.85 -20.46
C SER A 16 0.13 -4.94 -19.54
N PRO A 17 0.95 -5.91 -19.13
CA PRO A 17 0.56 -6.76 -18.03
C PRO A 17 0.10 -5.77 -16.96
N ALA A 18 -1.13 -5.91 -16.47
CA ALA A 18 -1.41 -5.38 -15.16
C ALA A 18 -0.36 -6.06 -14.28
N LEU A 19 0.72 -5.34 -13.99
CA LEU A 19 1.81 -5.81 -13.14
C LEU A 19 1.14 -5.89 -11.78
N ALA A 20 0.53 -7.04 -11.50
CA ALA A 20 -0.05 -7.32 -10.21
C ALA A 20 1.04 -7.05 -9.16
N ALA A 21 0.67 -6.39 -8.05
CA ALA A 21 1.57 -6.19 -6.92
C ALA A 21 2.40 -7.46 -6.66
N SER A 22 3.67 -7.25 -6.31
CA SER A 22 4.49 -8.35 -5.82
C SER A 22 3.78 -9.06 -4.65
N PRO A 23 4.05 -10.35 -4.41
CA PRO A 23 3.37 -11.11 -3.37
C PRO A 23 3.41 -10.46 -1.98
N ASN A 24 4.50 -9.76 -1.66
CA ASN A 24 4.65 -9.04 -0.40
C ASN A 24 3.67 -7.86 -0.31
N VAL A 25 3.62 -7.02 -1.35
CA VAL A 25 2.73 -5.87 -1.42
C VAL A 25 1.27 -6.31 -1.48
N ALA A 26 0.95 -7.32 -2.27
CA ALA A 26 -0.40 -7.89 -2.33
C ALA A 26 -0.86 -8.43 -0.97
N SER A 27 0.05 -9.05 -0.20
CA SER A 27 -0.23 -9.48 1.18
C SER A 27 -0.48 -8.29 2.11
N ALA A 28 0.35 -7.23 2.02
CA ALA A 28 0.18 -6.02 2.82
C ALA A 28 -1.17 -5.32 2.53
N ILE A 29 -1.51 -5.15 1.26
CA ILE A 29 -2.79 -4.58 0.82
C ILE A 29 -3.96 -5.39 1.38
N LYS A 30 -3.87 -6.72 1.36
CA LYS A 30 -4.92 -7.58 1.92
C LYS A 30 -5.07 -7.39 3.44
N THR A 31 -3.96 -7.24 4.17
CA THR A 31 -3.99 -6.93 5.60
C THR A 31 -4.68 -5.59 5.86
N PHE A 32 -4.34 -4.56 5.09
CA PHE A 32 -4.97 -3.24 5.17
C PHE A 32 -6.48 -3.31 4.92
N GLN A 33 -6.88 -3.99 3.85
CA GLN A 33 -8.30 -4.21 3.54
C GLN A 33 -9.02 -4.96 4.66
N GLY A 34 -8.42 -6.03 5.20
CA GLY A 34 -8.99 -6.82 6.28
C GLY A 34 -9.17 -6.03 7.57
N MET A 35 -8.20 -5.18 7.93
CA MET A 35 -8.30 -4.27 9.07
C MET A 35 -9.49 -3.31 8.95
N SER A 36 -9.87 -2.91 7.73
CA SER A 36 -10.94 -1.92 7.57
C SER A 36 -12.33 -2.40 7.97
N GLY A 37 -12.52 -3.70 8.19
CA GLY A 37 -13.72 -4.28 8.81
C GLY A 37 -13.69 -4.32 10.34
N ASP A 38 -12.55 -4.02 10.97
CA ASP A 38 -12.36 -4.04 12.42
C ASP A 38 -12.35 -2.61 12.98
N ASN A 39 -13.43 -2.22 13.65
CA ASN A 39 -13.58 -0.88 14.21
C ASN A 39 -12.51 -0.53 15.26
N ALA A 40 -12.04 -1.51 16.04
CA ALA A 40 -11.03 -1.27 17.06
C ALA A 40 -9.68 -0.98 16.40
N LYS A 41 -9.29 -1.79 15.41
CA LYS A 41 -8.07 -1.56 14.64
C LYS A 41 -8.14 -0.26 13.84
N MET A 42 -9.27 0.02 13.19
CA MET A 42 -9.44 1.30 12.49
C MET A 42 -9.30 2.50 13.42
N LYS A 43 -9.85 2.45 14.63
CA LYS A 43 -9.68 3.54 15.60
C LYS A 43 -8.21 3.73 16.00
N THR A 44 -7.49 2.63 16.28
CA THR A 44 -6.05 2.67 16.59
C THR A 44 -5.25 3.22 15.40
N PHE A 45 -5.57 2.79 14.19
CA PHE A 45 -4.93 3.27 12.97
C PHE A 45 -5.16 4.77 12.78
N CYS A 46 -6.38 5.26 12.96
CA CYS A 46 -6.66 6.70 12.87
C CYS A 46 -5.95 7.53 13.94
N GLU A 47 -5.80 6.99 15.16
CA GLU A 47 -4.98 7.65 16.18
C GLU A 47 -3.51 7.70 15.74
N MET A 48 -2.99 6.63 15.14
CA MET A 48 -1.64 6.56 14.60
C MET A 48 -1.42 7.61 13.51
N THR A 49 -2.31 7.69 12.51
CA THR A 49 -2.27 8.72 11.45
C THR A 49 -2.31 10.14 12.03
N LYS A 50 -3.14 10.37 13.06
CA LYS A 50 -3.20 11.67 13.73
C LYS A 50 -1.88 12.04 14.41
N VAL A 51 -1.25 11.09 15.10
CA VAL A 51 0.05 11.32 15.76
C VAL A 51 1.12 11.64 14.71
N MET A 52 1.18 10.90 13.60
CA MET A 52 2.11 11.19 12.50
C MET A 52 1.89 12.60 11.93
N SER A 53 0.63 12.98 11.66
CA SER A 53 0.29 14.30 11.16
C SER A 53 0.67 15.43 12.13
N GLN A 54 0.55 15.19 13.45
CA GLN A 54 0.92 16.16 14.49
C GLN A 54 2.43 16.30 14.66
N ALA A 55 3.19 15.21 14.52
CA ALA A 55 4.65 15.25 14.54
C ALA A 55 5.21 16.01 13.33
N GLY A 56 4.55 15.89 12.18
CA GLY A 56 5.00 16.47 10.92
C GLY A 56 6.32 15.86 10.47
N GLU A 57 7.18 16.64 9.82
CA GLU A 57 8.48 16.17 9.32
C GLU A 57 9.62 16.28 10.36
N LYS A 58 9.34 16.76 11.57
CA LYS A 58 10.36 16.90 12.61
C LYS A 58 10.45 15.60 13.40
N GLU A 59 11.68 15.18 13.67
CA GLU A 59 11.95 14.07 14.59
C GLU A 59 11.35 14.40 15.97
N ASP A 60 10.37 13.62 16.39
CA ASP A 60 9.77 13.67 17.72
C ASP A 60 9.74 12.27 18.31
N LYS A 61 10.71 11.99 19.18
CA LYS A 61 10.88 10.67 19.81
C LYS A 61 9.67 10.23 20.62
N ALA A 62 8.87 11.17 21.15
CA ALA A 62 7.66 10.83 21.87
C ALA A 62 6.54 10.43 20.91
N ALA A 63 6.46 11.10 19.75
CA ALA A 63 5.57 10.70 18.67
C ALA A 63 5.97 9.34 18.09
N ASP A 64 7.26 9.11 17.81
CA ASP A 64 7.79 7.84 17.29
C ASP A 64 7.47 6.67 18.24
N ALA A 65 7.76 6.82 19.53
CA ALA A 65 7.43 5.80 20.53
C ALA A 65 5.92 5.53 20.63
N LYS A 66 5.10 6.56 20.42
CA LYS A 66 3.64 6.42 20.40
C LYS A 66 3.17 5.71 19.13
N ILE A 67 3.72 6.04 17.96
CA ILE A 67 3.45 5.37 16.70
C ILE A 67 3.82 3.89 16.81
N ASP A 68 5.01 3.55 17.30
CA ASP A 68 5.45 2.17 17.51
C ASP A 68 4.50 1.38 18.43
N THR A 69 4.01 2.02 19.49
CA THR A 69 3.06 1.39 20.42
C THR A 69 1.70 1.15 19.76
N LEU A 70 1.22 2.10 18.96
CA LEU A 70 -0.02 1.97 18.20
C LEU A 70 0.11 0.90 17.11
N LEU A 71 1.24 0.86 16.42
CA LEU A 71 1.56 -0.14 15.40
C LEU A 71 1.53 -1.56 15.98
N LYS A 72 2.19 -1.77 17.13
CA LYS A 72 2.12 -3.03 17.89
C LYS A 72 0.70 -3.43 18.27
N SER A 73 -0.14 -2.45 18.61
CA SER A 73 -1.53 -2.68 19.00
C SER A 73 -2.43 -3.07 17.82
N LEU A 74 -2.04 -2.76 16.58
CA LEU A 74 -2.74 -3.21 15.36
C LEU A 74 -2.49 -4.70 15.05
N GLY A 75 -1.42 -5.25 15.63
CA GLY A 75 -1.05 -6.66 15.57
C GLY A 75 0.04 -6.98 14.55
N SER A 76 0.64 -8.15 14.69
CA SER A 76 1.84 -8.55 13.94
C SER A 76 1.65 -8.64 12.43
N ASP A 77 0.44 -8.97 11.96
CA ASP A 77 0.16 -8.96 10.52
C ASP A 77 0.18 -7.53 9.96
N PHE A 78 -0.31 -6.56 10.71
CA PHE A 78 -0.26 -5.15 10.33
C PHE A 78 1.17 -4.61 10.40
N GLU A 79 1.94 -4.96 11.43
CA GLU A 79 3.37 -4.60 11.51
C GLU A 79 4.16 -5.09 10.29
N LYS A 80 3.95 -6.34 9.88
CA LYS A 80 4.58 -6.90 8.67
C LYS A 80 4.12 -6.18 7.41
N ALA A 81 2.82 -5.88 7.31
CA ALA A 81 2.27 -5.14 6.18
C ALA A 81 2.85 -3.73 6.12
N TRP A 82 3.03 -3.07 7.26
CA TRP A 82 3.64 -1.75 7.36
C TRP A 82 5.13 -1.77 6.95
N ALA A 83 5.89 -2.73 7.48
CA ALA A 83 7.31 -2.91 7.14
C ALA A 83 7.53 -3.28 5.67
N ALA A 84 6.52 -3.87 5.00
CA ALA A 84 6.61 -4.13 3.57
C ALA A 84 6.81 -2.84 2.76
N GLY A 85 6.40 -1.67 3.28
CA GLY A 85 6.64 -0.38 2.66
C GLY A 85 8.13 0.00 2.57
N ASP A 86 8.94 -0.43 3.54
CA ASP A 86 10.36 -0.06 3.64
C ASP A 86 11.21 -0.64 2.50
N ASP A 87 10.80 -1.80 1.98
CA ASP A 87 11.50 -2.52 0.91
C ASP A 87 11.01 -2.12 -0.51
N ILE A 88 9.99 -1.28 -0.62
CA ILE A 88 9.40 -0.92 -1.91
C ILE A 88 10.20 0.21 -2.56
N ALA A 89 10.58 0.02 -3.82
CA ALA A 89 11.17 1.09 -4.61
C ALA A 89 10.14 2.21 -4.87
N GLU A 90 10.44 3.43 -4.45
CA GLU A 90 9.53 4.61 -4.44
C GLU A 90 8.78 4.85 -5.76
N ASN A 91 9.44 4.63 -6.91
CA ASN A 91 8.87 4.86 -8.24
C ASN A 91 8.33 3.60 -8.93
N SER A 92 8.10 2.52 -8.18
CA SER A 92 7.61 1.25 -8.71
C SER A 92 6.08 1.18 -8.78
N PRO A 93 5.52 0.27 -9.62
CA PRO A 93 4.09 -0.06 -9.57
C PRO A 93 3.64 -0.52 -8.18
N ASP A 94 4.49 -1.26 -7.48
CA ASP A 94 4.27 -1.73 -6.11
C ASP A 94 4.09 -0.57 -5.12
N ALA A 95 4.90 0.50 -5.23
CA ALA A 95 4.74 1.70 -4.40
C ALA A 95 3.38 2.34 -4.61
N LYS A 96 2.94 2.42 -5.86
CA LYS A 96 1.64 2.99 -6.21
C LYS A 96 0.48 2.17 -5.62
N GLU A 97 0.55 0.84 -5.70
CA GLU A 97 -0.51 -0.02 -5.15
C GLU A 97 -0.51 0.01 -3.61
N TYR A 98 0.67 -0.05 -2.99
CA TYR A 98 0.83 0.05 -1.55
C TYR A 98 0.33 1.38 -0.98
N HIS A 99 0.80 2.50 -1.53
CA HIS A 99 0.36 3.83 -1.12
C HIS A 99 -1.12 4.05 -1.40
N GLY A 100 -1.65 3.56 -2.51
CA GLY A 100 -3.09 3.63 -2.79
C GLY A 100 -3.94 2.92 -1.74
N ALA A 101 -3.52 1.74 -1.28
CA ALA A 101 -4.22 1.02 -0.20
C ALA A 101 -4.10 1.74 1.15
N MET A 102 -2.95 2.36 1.43
CA MET A 102 -2.73 3.19 2.61
C MET A 102 -3.60 4.46 2.60
N ASP A 103 -3.70 5.14 1.45
CA ASP A 103 -4.56 6.30 1.26
C ASP A 103 -6.02 5.94 1.50
N ASP A 104 -6.48 4.77 1.02
CA ASP A 104 -7.84 4.31 1.23
C ASP A 104 -8.16 3.99 2.70
N LEU A 105 -7.15 3.59 3.49
CA LEU A 105 -7.28 3.50 4.94
C LEU A 105 -7.35 4.89 5.59
N MET A 106 -6.46 5.80 5.19
CA MET A 106 -6.41 7.16 5.74
C MET A 106 -7.70 7.95 5.45
N LYS A 107 -8.29 7.80 4.26
CA LYS A 107 -9.60 8.39 3.93
C LYS A 107 -10.71 7.95 4.88
N LYS A 108 -10.66 6.70 5.38
CA LYS A 108 -11.63 6.20 6.38
C LYS A 108 -11.45 6.87 7.74
N CYS A 109 -10.27 7.43 8.01
CA CYS A 109 -9.99 8.24 9.19
C CYS A 109 -10.33 9.72 9.04
N GLY A 110 -10.77 10.16 7.84
CA GLY A 110 -11.08 11.56 7.55
C GLY A 110 -9.85 12.42 7.26
N ALA A 111 -8.73 11.80 6.88
CA ALA A 111 -7.53 12.47 6.37
C ALA A 111 -7.64 12.74 4.85
#